data_AF-A0AAJ4GDN2-F1
#
_entry.id   AF-A0AAJ4GDN2-F1
#
_cell.length_a   1.000
_cell.length_b   1.000
_cell.length_c   1.000
_cell.angle_alpha   90.00
_cell.angle_beta   90.00
_cell.angle_gamma   90.00
#
_symmetry.space_group_name_H-M   'P 1'
#
loop_
_entity.id
_entity.type
_entity.pdbx_description
1 polymer ?
#
loop_
_entity_poly.entity_id
_entity_poly.type
_entity_poly.pdbx_seq_one_letter_code
_entity_poly.pdbx_strand_id
1 'polypeptide(L)'
;MKLNQVRYKKLLWPILVGLVIWLLTPVKPAGVSVNAWHMFAIFVGTIIGCITQPLPIAGVAIVALSICVLLHVTTMDAAMTGFGDSTVWMIAMAYFLSWGFVNTGLGQRIALIFVKLFGKRTLGLAYSLIGVDLVTSPATPSNTARAGGIVFPILESISSAYGSSPKDGTQRKVGSFLTFAAFHGNVITSGLFMTAMAPNLLAVAMAKELGVNISWLGWLMAAIVPGLICLIVVPLIIYKLYPPEVKETPNAKDWADKELAEMGKVSLPEKLMATVFILALIL
;
A
#
# COMPACT_ATOMS: atom_id res chain seq x y z
N MET A 1 14.28 21.96 8.96
CA MET A 1 13.14 21.03 9.16
C MET A 1 11.91 21.86 9.53
N LYS A 2 11.01 22.16 8.57
CA LYS A 2 9.74 22.82 8.90
C LYS A 2 8.82 21.75 9.49
N LEU A 3 8.36 21.91 10.73
CA LEU A 3 7.32 21.05 11.29
C LEU A 3 6.10 21.10 10.38
N ASN A 4 5.49 19.94 10.10
CA ASN A 4 4.24 19.90 9.33
C ASN A 4 3.20 20.80 10.03
N GLN A 5 2.55 21.67 9.27
CA GLN A 5 1.56 22.58 9.84
C GLN A 5 0.35 21.81 10.35
N VAL A 6 0.07 21.96 11.65
CA VAL A 6 -1.10 21.34 12.30
C VAL A 6 -2.37 21.98 11.76
N ARG A 7 -3.31 21.16 11.29
CA ARG A 7 -4.58 21.63 10.74
C ARG A 7 -5.63 21.67 11.82
N TYR A 8 -5.52 22.62 12.75
CA TYR A 8 -6.37 22.72 13.95
C TYR A 8 -7.88 22.64 13.68
N LYS A 9 -8.37 23.27 12.60
CA LYS A 9 -9.79 23.21 12.21
C LYS A 9 -10.29 21.77 12.00
N LYS A 10 -9.40 20.87 11.57
CA LYS A 10 -9.74 19.46 11.31
C LYS A 10 -9.77 18.59 12.57
N LEU A 11 -9.29 19.11 13.72
CA LEU A 11 -9.42 18.46 15.03
C LEU A 11 -10.84 18.59 15.60
N LEU A 12 -11.63 19.57 15.13
CA LEU A 12 -12.97 19.81 15.66
C LEU A 12 -13.87 18.57 15.52
N TRP A 13 -13.89 17.95 14.35
CA TRP A 13 -14.71 16.77 14.07
C TRP A 13 -14.38 15.55 14.95
N PRO A 14 -13.12 15.07 15.03
CA PRO A 14 -12.81 13.91 15.87
C PRO A 14 -13.07 14.16 17.35
N ILE A 15 -12.76 15.37 17.86
CA ILE A 15 -13.01 15.73 19.26
C ILE A 15 -14.51 15.81 19.53
N LEU A 16 -15.27 16.52 18.68
CA LEU A 16 -16.70 16.72 18.86
C LEU A 16 -17.45 15.38 18.84
N VAL A 17 -17.18 14.52 17.85
CA VAL A 17 -17.86 13.22 17.75
C VAL A 17 -17.47 12.30 18.91
N GLY A 18 -16.17 12.23 19.25
CA GLY A 18 -15.72 11.45 20.40
C GLY A 18 -16.35 11.91 21.72
N LEU A 19 -16.43 13.23 21.94
CA LEU A 19 -17.00 13.82 23.15
C LEU A 19 -18.52 13.64 23.21
N VAL A 20 -19.23 13.75 22.08
CA VAL A 20 -20.67 13.45 22.02
C VAL A 20 -20.94 12.00 22.39
N ILE A 21 -20.22 11.04 21.79
CA ILE A 21 -20.38 9.62 22.14
C ILE A 21 -20.05 9.38 23.62
N TRP A 22 -18.98 10.00 24.13
CA TRP A 22 -18.60 9.91 25.54
C TRP A 22 -19.70 10.42 26.48
N LEU A 23 -20.27 11.61 26.22
CA LEU A 23 -21.35 12.17 27.03
C LEU A 23 -22.66 11.38 26.92
N LEU A 24 -22.86 10.64 25.83
CA LEU A 24 -23.98 9.70 25.64
C LEU A 24 -23.80 8.37 26.41
N THR A 25 -22.87 8.29 27.36
CA THR A 25 -22.75 7.16 28.29
C THR A 25 -24.10 6.74 28.94
N PRO A 26 -25.01 7.66 29.34
CA PRO A 26 -26.30 7.27 29.92
C PRO A 26 -27.20 6.46 28.99
N VAL A 27 -27.05 6.61 27.67
CA VAL A 27 -27.84 5.89 26.66
C VAL A 27 -27.10 4.68 26.08
N LYS A 28 -26.00 4.26 26.70
CA LYS A 28 -25.25 3.07 26.26
C LYS A 28 -26.15 1.82 26.29
N PRO A 29 -25.97 0.86 25.37
CA PRO A 29 -26.68 -0.42 25.43
C PRO A 29 -26.43 -1.14 26.76
N ALA A 30 -27.45 -1.81 27.29
CA ALA A 30 -27.39 -2.44 28.61
C ALA A 30 -26.23 -3.46 28.76
N GLY A 31 -25.89 -4.18 27.69
CA GLY A 31 -24.79 -5.15 27.68
C GLY A 31 -23.38 -4.57 27.54
N VAL A 32 -23.23 -3.25 27.38
CA VAL A 32 -21.93 -2.60 27.19
C VAL A 32 -21.47 -1.96 28.50
N SER A 33 -20.27 -2.29 28.97
CA SER A 33 -19.71 -1.65 30.16
C SER A 33 -19.39 -0.16 29.89
N VAL A 34 -19.34 0.66 30.94
CA VAL A 34 -18.98 2.08 30.79
C VAL A 34 -17.60 2.21 30.15
N ASN A 35 -16.64 1.40 30.60
CA ASN A 35 -15.28 1.43 30.05
C ASN A 35 -15.25 1.05 28.56
N ALA A 36 -16.01 0.03 28.14
CA ALA A 36 -16.12 -0.34 26.74
C ALA A 36 -16.74 0.78 25.87
N TRP A 37 -17.74 1.49 26.41
CA TRP A 37 -18.35 2.64 25.75
C TRP A 37 -17.37 3.82 25.57
N HIS A 38 -16.56 4.08 26.59
CA HIS A 38 -15.51 5.11 26.57
C HIS A 38 -14.37 4.76 25.60
N MET A 39 -13.94 3.50 25.58
CA MET A 39 -13.00 3.00 24.57
C MET A 39 -13.57 3.16 23.16
N PHE A 40 -14.84 2.82 22.96
CA PHE A 40 -15.53 3.01 21.69
C PHE A 40 -15.58 4.48 21.25
N ALA A 41 -15.88 5.40 22.17
CA ALA A 41 -15.89 6.84 21.89
C ALA A 41 -14.52 7.34 21.40
N ILE A 42 -13.44 6.95 22.08
CA ILE A 42 -12.07 7.31 21.69
C ILE A 42 -11.71 6.65 20.35
N PHE A 43 -12.07 5.39 20.14
CA PHE A 43 -11.82 4.68 18.89
C PHE A 43 -12.49 5.37 17.70
N VAL A 44 -13.78 5.71 17.78
CA VAL A 44 -14.51 6.42 16.71
C VAL A 44 -13.89 7.80 16.46
N GLY A 45 -13.56 8.56 17.51
CA GLY A 45 -12.86 9.84 17.39
C GLY A 45 -11.51 9.70 16.68
N THR A 46 -10.77 8.63 16.96
CA THR A 46 -9.48 8.33 16.33
C THR A 46 -9.64 8.04 14.84
N ILE A 47 -10.63 7.21 14.46
CA ILE A 47 -10.92 6.91 13.05
C ILE A 47 -11.29 8.18 12.28
N ILE A 48 -12.16 9.03 12.84
CA ILE A 48 -12.50 10.32 12.24
C ILE A 48 -11.25 11.20 12.12
N GLY A 49 -10.37 11.18 13.11
CA GLY A 49 -9.09 11.91 13.07
C GLY A 49 -8.19 11.41 11.94
N CYS A 50 -8.10 10.10 11.73
CA CYS A 50 -7.36 9.51 10.62
C CYS A 50 -7.95 9.90 9.25
N ILE A 51 -9.27 10.08 9.16
CA ILE A 51 -9.96 10.52 7.93
C ILE A 51 -9.77 12.02 7.69
N THR A 52 -9.97 12.86 8.71
CA THR A 52 -9.86 14.32 8.55
C THR A 52 -8.40 14.76 8.43
N GLN A 53 -7.45 13.97 8.92
CA GLN A 53 -6.00 14.22 8.88
C GLN A 53 -5.63 15.62 9.45
N PRO A 54 -5.92 15.89 10.74
CA PRO A 54 -5.45 17.09 11.42
C PRO A 54 -3.94 17.05 11.68
N LEU A 55 -3.42 15.84 11.85
CA LEU A 55 -2.04 15.43 12.05
C LEU A 55 -1.76 14.21 11.16
N PRO A 56 -0.48 13.83 10.94
CA PRO A 56 -0.16 12.52 10.36
C PRO A 56 -0.82 11.38 11.15
N ILE A 57 -1.17 10.28 10.48
CA ILE A 57 -1.92 9.14 11.05
C ILE A 57 -1.27 8.65 12.36
N ALA A 58 0.06 8.49 12.38
CA ALA A 58 0.80 8.11 13.59
C ALA A 58 0.63 9.12 14.74
N GLY A 59 0.58 10.41 14.44
CA GLY A 59 0.34 11.45 15.44
C GLY A 59 -1.08 11.38 16.02
N VAL A 60 -2.09 11.10 15.18
CA VAL A 60 -3.47 10.89 15.65
C VAL A 60 -3.53 9.67 16.57
N ALA A 61 -2.90 8.56 16.20
CA ALA A 61 -2.87 7.34 17.01
C ALA A 61 -2.17 7.52 18.37
N ILE A 62 -1.03 8.22 18.41
CA ILE A 62 -0.31 8.50 19.67
C ILE A 62 -1.15 9.38 20.62
N VAL A 63 -1.79 10.42 20.08
CA VAL A 63 -2.68 11.29 20.87
C VAL A 63 -3.85 10.49 21.42
N ALA A 64 -4.48 9.65 20.60
CA ALA A 64 -5.57 8.79 21.04
C ALA A 64 -5.14 7.81 22.15
N LEU A 65 -4.00 7.14 21.98
CA LEU A 65 -3.46 6.22 22.99
C LEU A 65 -3.14 6.95 24.30
N SER A 66 -2.58 8.16 24.21
CA SER A 66 -2.31 9.02 25.37
C SER A 66 -3.61 9.41 26.08
N ILE A 67 -4.67 9.76 25.34
CA ILE A 67 -5.99 10.05 25.91
C ILE A 67 -6.57 8.81 26.61
N CYS A 68 -6.46 7.61 26.02
CA CYS A 68 -6.93 6.37 26.66
C CYS A 68 -6.26 6.14 28.02
N VAL A 69 -4.95 6.37 28.13
CA VAL A 69 -4.19 6.20 29.38
C VAL A 69 -4.52 7.32 30.38
N LEU A 70 -4.52 8.58 29.94
CA LEU A 70 -4.81 9.73 30.81
C LEU A 70 -6.23 9.70 31.39
N LEU A 71 -7.20 9.22 30.62
CA LEU A 71 -8.59 9.03 31.06
C LEU A 71 -8.80 7.70 31.79
N HIS A 72 -7.75 6.91 32.02
CA HIS A 72 -7.80 5.62 32.71
C HIS A 72 -8.76 4.59 32.07
N VAL A 73 -9.00 4.71 30.76
CA VAL A 73 -9.78 3.75 29.96
C VAL A 73 -8.98 2.46 29.78
N THR A 74 -7.65 2.57 29.70
CA THR A 74 -6.70 1.45 29.67
C THR A 74 -5.50 1.75 30.57
N THR A 75 -4.84 0.70 31.07
CA THR A 75 -3.57 0.84 31.80
C THR A 75 -2.42 1.13 30.83
N MET A 76 -1.32 1.70 31.34
CA MET A 76 -0.09 1.91 30.57
C MET A 76 0.46 0.59 30.04
N ASP A 77 0.50 -0.45 30.87
CA ASP A 77 0.99 -1.77 30.47
C ASP A 77 0.16 -2.33 29.29
N ALA A 78 -1.17 -2.28 29.39
CA ALA A 78 -2.05 -2.72 28.31
C ALA A 78 -1.86 -1.87 27.04
N ALA A 79 -1.73 -0.54 27.16
CA ALA A 79 -1.46 0.34 26.03
C ALA A 79 -0.14 0.02 25.32
N MET A 80 0.88 -0.41 26.06
CA MET A 80 2.20 -0.73 25.51
C MET A 80 2.25 -2.08 24.80
N THR A 81 1.33 -3.01 25.11
CA THR A 81 1.31 -4.34 24.46
C THR A 81 1.23 -4.28 22.93
N GLY A 82 0.52 -3.30 22.37
CA GLY A 82 0.39 -3.11 20.93
C GLY A 82 1.71 -2.83 20.21
N PHE A 83 2.71 -2.27 20.90
CA PHE A 83 4.05 -2.04 20.32
C PHE A 83 4.91 -3.32 20.30
N GLY A 84 4.54 -4.33 21.08
CA GLY A 84 5.18 -5.65 21.10
C GLY A 84 4.53 -6.66 20.16
N ASP A 85 3.50 -6.27 19.43
CA ASP A 85 2.78 -7.17 18.53
C ASP A 85 3.67 -7.64 17.38
N SER A 86 3.78 -8.95 17.21
CA SER A 86 4.64 -9.57 16.19
C SER A 86 4.18 -9.24 14.77
N THR A 87 2.89 -8.99 14.58
CA THR A 87 2.32 -8.59 13.29
C THR A 87 2.75 -7.17 12.92
N VAL A 88 2.74 -6.24 13.88
CA VAL A 88 3.25 -4.87 13.71
C VAL A 88 4.74 -4.87 13.37
N TRP A 89 5.55 -5.66 14.08
CA TRP A 89 6.99 -5.75 13.80
C TRP A 89 7.29 -6.41 12.46
N MET A 90 6.51 -7.41 12.05
CA MET A 90 6.59 -7.99 10.70
C MET A 90 6.35 -6.93 9.63
N ILE A 91 5.36 -6.05 9.81
CA ILE A 91 5.10 -4.91 8.89
C ILE A 91 6.31 -3.98 8.84
N ALA A 92 6.86 -3.60 9.99
CA ALA A 92 8.02 -2.70 10.04
C ALA A 92 9.22 -3.29 9.29
N MET A 93 9.55 -4.58 9.51
CA MET A 93 10.65 -5.26 8.85
C MET A 93 10.45 -5.37 7.34
N ALA A 94 9.24 -5.72 6.90
CA ALA A 94 8.96 -5.83 5.47
C ALA A 94 8.95 -4.43 4.79
N TYR A 95 8.68 -3.34 5.53
CA TYR A 95 8.81 -1.97 5.00
C TYR A 95 10.29 -1.62 4.73
N PHE A 96 11.20 -2.01 5.63
CA PHE A 96 12.63 -1.86 5.39
C PHE A 96 13.10 -2.66 4.17
N LEU A 97 12.59 -3.89 4.02
CA LEU A 97 12.87 -4.72 2.85
C LEU A 97 12.43 -4.06 1.54
N SER A 98 11.23 -3.48 1.52
CA SER A 98 10.72 -2.69 0.39
C SER A 98 11.60 -1.49 0.04
N TRP A 99 12.07 -0.78 1.07
CA TRP A 99 12.99 0.35 0.88
C TRP A 99 14.32 -0.09 0.25
N GLY A 100 14.77 -1.30 0.57
CA GLY A 100 15.92 -1.93 -0.09
C GLY A 100 15.73 -2.10 -1.60
N PHE A 101 14.55 -2.50 -2.08
CA PHE A 101 14.28 -2.61 -3.53
C PHE A 101 14.40 -1.28 -4.28
N VAL A 102 13.98 -0.19 -3.64
CA VAL A 102 14.05 1.16 -4.22
C VAL A 102 15.50 1.65 -4.19
N ASN A 103 16.17 1.61 -3.05
CA ASN A 103 17.52 2.17 -2.89
C ASN A 103 18.60 1.40 -3.66
N THR A 104 18.44 0.10 -3.85
CA THR A 104 19.40 -0.69 -4.63
C THR A 104 19.20 -0.56 -6.13
N GLY A 105 18.05 -0.03 -6.59
CA GLY A 105 17.69 0.00 -8.01
C GLY A 105 17.19 -1.34 -8.56
N LEU A 106 17.10 -2.39 -7.73
CA LEU A 106 16.60 -3.71 -8.15
C LEU A 106 15.16 -3.63 -8.67
N GLY A 107 14.29 -2.88 -7.98
CA GLY A 107 12.90 -2.69 -8.42
C GLY A 107 12.81 -2.02 -9.80
N GLN A 108 13.64 -1.00 -10.03
CA GLN A 108 13.73 -0.31 -11.31
C GLN A 108 14.24 -1.24 -12.43
N ARG A 109 15.27 -2.05 -12.15
CA ARG A 109 15.80 -3.01 -13.13
C ARG A 109 14.76 -4.06 -13.52
N ILE A 110 14.07 -4.66 -12.55
CA ILE A 110 13.00 -5.64 -12.79
C ILE A 110 11.95 -5.03 -13.70
N ALA A 111 11.54 -3.80 -13.42
CA ALA A 111 10.52 -3.13 -14.20
C ALA A 111 10.94 -2.80 -15.63
N LEU A 112 12.17 -2.34 -15.85
CA LEU A 112 12.68 -2.13 -17.21
C LEU A 112 12.75 -3.46 -17.99
N ILE A 113 13.08 -4.58 -17.32
CA ILE A 113 13.03 -5.92 -17.94
C ILE A 113 11.60 -6.25 -18.38
N PHE A 114 10.59 -6.00 -17.53
CA PHE A 114 9.19 -6.21 -17.89
C PHE A 114 8.75 -5.32 -19.06
N VAL A 115 9.16 -4.05 -19.10
CA VAL A 115 8.87 -3.14 -20.21
C VAL A 115 9.54 -3.61 -21.51
N LYS A 116 10.80 -4.05 -21.44
CA LYS A 116 11.52 -4.62 -22.59
C LYS A 116 10.80 -5.82 -23.18
N LEU A 117 10.23 -6.69 -22.33
CA LEU A 117 9.57 -7.92 -22.76
C LEU A 117 8.18 -7.68 -23.35
N PHE A 118 7.36 -6.84 -22.72
CA PHE A 118 5.93 -6.73 -23.05
C PHE A 118 5.51 -5.34 -23.56
N GLY A 119 6.41 -4.35 -23.57
CA GLY A 119 6.09 -2.95 -23.76
C GLY A 119 5.78 -2.50 -25.18
N LYS A 120 5.71 -3.39 -26.18
CA LYS A 120 5.42 -3.01 -27.58
C LYS A 120 4.00 -2.45 -27.80
N ARG A 121 3.09 -2.71 -26.87
CA ARG A 121 1.73 -2.15 -26.85
C ARG A 121 1.43 -1.58 -25.47
N THR A 122 0.57 -0.57 -25.41
CA THR A 122 0.21 0.11 -24.14
C THR A 122 -0.45 -0.83 -23.14
N LEU A 123 -1.26 -1.79 -23.62
CA LEU A 123 -1.80 -2.85 -22.76
C LEU A 123 -0.69 -3.74 -22.18
N GLY A 124 0.32 -4.06 -22.99
CA GLY A 124 1.49 -4.81 -22.54
C GLY A 124 2.30 -4.04 -21.50
N LEU A 125 2.44 -2.72 -21.65
CA LEU A 125 3.03 -1.85 -20.63
C LEU A 125 2.24 -1.88 -19.31
N ALA A 126 0.91 -1.89 -19.36
CA ALA A 126 0.10 -2.06 -18.14
C ALA A 126 0.42 -3.39 -17.46
N TYR A 127 0.46 -4.50 -18.21
CA TYR A 127 0.85 -5.80 -17.65
C TYR A 127 2.29 -5.82 -17.12
N SER A 128 3.23 -5.11 -17.76
CA SER A 128 4.60 -4.95 -17.25
C SER A 128 4.60 -4.31 -15.86
N LEU A 129 3.88 -3.19 -15.70
CA LEU A 129 3.81 -2.47 -14.42
C LEU A 129 3.14 -3.32 -13.32
N ILE A 130 2.08 -4.04 -13.67
CA ILE A 130 1.38 -4.94 -12.74
C ILE A 130 2.26 -6.13 -12.38
N GLY A 131 3.01 -6.68 -13.33
CA GLY A 131 3.95 -7.79 -13.10
C GLY A 131 5.06 -7.42 -12.12
N VAL A 132 5.55 -6.17 -12.16
CA VAL A 132 6.51 -5.65 -11.17
C VAL A 132 5.90 -5.62 -9.78
N ASP A 133 4.68 -5.10 -9.66
CA ASP A 133 3.98 -5.07 -8.37
C ASP A 133 3.71 -6.50 -7.87
N LEU A 134 3.33 -7.42 -8.76
CA LEU A 134 3.10 -8.83 -8.45
C LEU A 134 4.35 -9.49 -7.88
N VAL A 135 5.52 -9.29 -8.49
CA VAL A 135 6.79 -9.89 -8.02
C VAL A 135 7.24 -9.28 -6.69
N THR A 136 6.99 -7.99 -6.47
CA THR A 136 7.47 -7.28 -5.26
C THR A 136 6.50 -7.33 -4.08
N SER A 137 5.21 -7.59 -4.33
CA SER A 137 4.14 -7.61 -3.33
C SER A 137 4.27 -8.66 -2.21
N PRO A 138 4.77 -9.89 -2.43
CA PRO A 138 4.89 -10.89 -1.37
C PRO A 138 5.72 -10.42 -0.16
N ALA A 139 6.76 -9.61 -0.40
CA ALA A 139 7.69 -9.18 0.65
C ALA A 139 7.68 -7.67 0.89
N THR A 140 6.80 -6.93 0.22
CA THR A 140 6.62 -5.49 0.46
C THR A 140 5.25 -5.24 1.10
N PRO A 141 5.18 -4.79 2.36
CA PRO A 141 3.93 -4.69 3.11
C PRO A 141 3.21 -3.36 2.96
N SER A 142 3.70 -2.55 2.03
CA SER A 142 3.18 -1.23 1.74
C SER A 142 2.87 -1.14 0.27
N ASN A 143 1.58 -1.18 -0.03
CA ASN A 143 1.07 -0.97 -1.37
C ASN A 143 1.40 0.43 -1.89
N THR A 144 1.46 1.44 -1.02
CA THR A 144 1.91 2.80 -1.36
C THR A 144 3.40 2.86 -1.69
N ALA A 145 4.25 2.08 -1.00
CA ALA A 145 5.68 2.00 -1.32
C ALA A 145 5.92 1.34 -2.68
N ARG A 146 5.20 0.27 -3.02
CA ARG A 146 5.30 -0.33 -4.36
C ARG A 146 4.78 0.61 -5.44
N ALA A 147 3.55 1.10 -5.27
CA ALA A 147 2.91 1.95 -6.25
C ALA A 147 3.69 3.26 -6.47
N GLY A 148 4.02 3.98 -5.40
CA GLY A 148 4.69 5.28 -5.46
C GLY A 148 6.21 5.20 -5.62
N GLY A 149 6.87 4.23 -4.99
CA GLY A 149 8.34 4.13 -4.98
C GLY A 149 8.92 3.35 -6.14
N ILE A 150 8.21 2.35 -6.67
CA ILE A 150 8.70 1.48 -7.74
C ILE A 150 7.94 1.73 -9.05
N VAL A 151 6.61 1.64 -9.02
CA VAL A 151 5.80 1.64 -10.25
C VAL A 151 5.62 3.04 -10.84
N PHE A 152 5.36 4.04 -10.00
CA PHE A 152 5.03 5.39 -10.44
C PHE A 152 6.16 6.11 -11.18
N PRO A 153 7.43 6.09 -10.73
CA PRO A 153 8.52 6.76 -11.47
C PRO A 153 8.68 6.22 -12.89
N ILE A 154 8.44 4.92 -13.07
CA ILE A 154 8.56 4.23 -14.35
C ILE A 154 7.39 4.59 -15.25
N LEU A 155 6.17 4.59 -14.69
CA LEU A 155 4.99 5.07 -15.37
C LEU A 155 5.16 6.52 -15.81
N GLU A 156 5.71 7.39 -14.95
CA GLU A 156 5.96 8.80 -15.25
C GLU A 156 6.98 8.94 -16.38
N SER A 157 8.10 8.21 -16.33
CA SER A 157 9.10 8.18 -17.41
C SER A 157 8.52 7.71 -18.74
N ILE A 158 7.72 6.63 -18.74
CA ILE A 158 7.02 6.15 -19.94
C ILE A 158 6.05 7.20 -20.45
N SER A 159 5.25 7.79 -19.56
CA SER A 159 4.24 8.78 -19.94
C SER A 159 4.89 10.02 -20.55
N SER A 160 5.99 10.49 -19.95
CA SER A 160 6.80 11.60 -20.47
C SER A 160 7.40 11.29 -21.85
N ALA A 161 7.96 10.08 -22.04
CA ALA A 161 8.52 9.64 -23.32
C ALA A 161 7.49 9.62 -24.47
N TYR A 162 6.21 9.42 -24.15
CA TYR A 162 5.09 9.49 -25.12
C TYR A 162 4.39 10.86 -25.14
N GLY A 163 4.96 11.88 -24.49
CA GLY A 163 4.40 13.24 -24.41
C GLY A 163 3.00 13.25 -23.80
N SER A 164 2.77 12.42 -22.79
CA SER A 164 1.50 12.21 -22.09
C SER A 164 1.57 12.83 -20.70
N SER A 165 0.96 14.01 -20.53
CA SER A 165 1.10 14.83 -19.33
C SER A 165 -0.23 15.49 -18.94
N PRO A 166 -0.62 15.48 -17.65
CA PRO A 166 -1.78 16.23 -17.17
C PRO A 166 -1.63 17.75 -17.34
N LYS A 167 -0.39 18.27 -17.35
CA LYS A 167 -0.13 19.71 -17.46
C LYS A 167 -0.47 20.24 -18.86
N ASP A 168 -0.30 19.38 -19.86
CA ASP A 168 -0.44 19.73 -21.28
C ASP A 168 -1.78 19.25 -21.85
N GLY A 169 -2.66 18.69 -21.01
CA GLY A 169 -3.94 18.11 -21.43
C GLY A 169 -3.81 16.80 -22.24
N THR A 170 -2.60 16.24 -22.36
CA THR A 170 -2.29 15.05 -23.17
C THR A 170 -2.27 13.76 -22.36
N GLN A 171 -2.73 13.78 -21.11
CA GLN A 171 -2.68 12.62 -20.20
C GLN A 171 -3.33 11.35 -20.77
N ARG A 172 -4.26 11.48 -21.72
CA ARG A 172 -5.00 10.37 -22.33
C ARG A 172 -4.20 9.58 -23.38
N LYS A 173 -3.03 10.07 -23.81
CA LYS A 173 -2.15 9.34 -24.73
C LYS A 173 -1.81 7.95 -24.20
N VAL A 174 -1.18 7.89 -23.03
CA VAL A 174 -0.91 6.63 -22.32
C VAL A 174 -1.08 6.74 -20.80
N GLY A 175 -0.78 7.90 -20.23
CA GLY A 175 -0.60 8.10 -18.79
C GLY A 175 -1.85 7.76 -17.97
N SER A 176 -3.01 8.31 -18.31
CA SER A 176 -4.25 8.06 -17.56
C SER A 176 -4.64 6.58 -17.55
N PHE A 177 -4.49 5.88 -18.68
CA PHE A 177 -4.75 4.44 -18.76
C PHE A 177 -3.76 3.65 -17.90
N LEU A 178 -2.46 3.92 -18.05
CA LEU A 178 -1.41 3.23 -17.28
C LEU A 178 -1.57 3.47 -15.78
N THR A 179 -1.93 4.68 -15.35
CA THR A 179 -2.16 5.01 -13.94
C THR A 179 -3.32 4.22 -13.38
N PHE A 180 -4.43 4.15 -14.12
CA PHE A 180 -5.61 3.41 -13.69
C PHE A 180 -5.34 1.90 -13.63
N ALA A 181 -4.68 1.35 -14.64
CA ALA A 181 -4.31 -0.06 -14.67
C ALA A 181 -3.31 -0.43 -13.56
N ALA A 182 -2.28 0.38 -13.35
CA ALA A 182 -1.29 0.17 -12.28
C ALA A 182 -1.91 0.26 -10.89
N PHE A 183 -2.81 1.23 -10.66
CA PHE A 183 -3.56 1.34 -9.41
C PHE A 183 -4.39 0.08 -9.13
N HIS A 184 -5.20 -0.36 -10.09
CA HIS A 184 -6.00 -1.56 -9.93
C HIS A 184 -5.16 -2.83 -9.79
N GLY A 185 -4.04 -2.94 -10.54
CA GLY A 185 -3.09 -4.03 -10.37
C GLY A 185 -2.53 -4.09 -8.95
N ASN A 186 -2.12 -2.95 -8.40
CA ASN A 186 -1.64 -2.84 -7.02
C ASN A 186 -2.71 -3.22 -5.99
N VAL A 187 -4.00 -2.92 -6.23
CA VAL A 187 -5.10 -3.39 -5.38
C VAL A 187 -5.20 -4.92 -5.42
N ILE A 188 -5.14 -5.52 -6.61
CA ILE A 188 -5.27 -6.96 -6.80
C ILE A 188 -4.12 -7.71 -6.13
N THR A 189 -2.87 -7.30 -6.36
CA THR A 189 -1.68 -7.89 -5.73
C THR A 189 -1.68 -7.68 -4.21
N SER A 190 -2.24 -6.56 -3.73
CA SER A 190 -2.42 -6.33 -2.30
C SER A 190 -3.41 -7.31 -1.67
N GLY A 191 -4.45 -7.73 -2.38
CA GLY A 191 -5.37 -8.78 -1.92
C GLY A 191 -4.80 -10.20 -2.06
N LEU A 192 -3.88 -10.40 -3.01
CA LEU A 192 -3.31 -11.71 -3.33
C LEU A 192 -2.39 -12.25 -2.23
N PHE A 193 -1.61 -11.39 -1.57
CA PHE A 193 -0.67 -11.80 -0.52
C PHE A 193 -1.05 -11.23 0.84
N MET A 194 -1.05 -12.10 1.85
CA MET A 194 -1.33 -11.74 3.25
C MET A 194 -0.49 -10.55 3.73
N THR A 195 0.76 -10.49 3.31
CA THR A 195 1.73 -9.48 3.73
C THR A 195 1.68 -8.20 2.91
N ALA A 196 0.94 -8.11 1.80
CA ALA A 196 1.11 -7.01 0.83
C ALA A 196 0.47 -5.66 1.23
N MET A 197 -0.40 -5.63 2.26
CA MET A 197 -0.93 -4.39 2.84
C MET A 197 -1.31 -4.56 4.32
N ALA A 198 -1.16 -3.49 5.11
CA ALA A 198 -1.43 -3.52 6.55
C ALA A 198 -2.85 -4.01 6.94
N PRO A 199 -3.95 -3.66 6.22
CA PRO A 199 -5.27 -4.15 6.57
C PRO A 199 -5.44 -5.68 6.50
N ASN A 200 -4.68 -6.38 5.65
CA ASN A 200 -4.73 -7.85 5.60
C ASN A 200 -4.26 -8.45 6.92
N LEU A 201 -3.19 -7.89 7.46
CA LEU A 201 -2.59 -8.34 8.71
C LEU A 201 -3.44 -7.99 9.93
N LEU A 202 -4.14 -6.84 9.89
CA LEU A 202 -5.18 -6.54 10.87
C LEU A 202 -6.31 -7.58 10.82
N ALA A 203 -6.76 -7.98 9.62
CA ALA A 203 -7.78 -9.02 9.48
C ALA A 203 -7.29 -10.37 10.04
N VAL A 204 -6.02 -10.74 9.84
CA VAL A 204 -5.41 -11.94 10.43
C VAL A 204 -5.39 -11.87 11.96
N ALA A 205 -5.01 -10.72 12.52
CA ALA A 205 -5.01 -10.51 13.97
C ALA A 205 -6.41 -10.64 14.58
N MET A 206 -7.42 -10.00 13.96
CA MET A 206 -8.82 -10.11 14.38
C MET A 206 -9.37 -11.54 14.24
N ALA A 207 -9.01 -12.25 13.18
CA ALA A 207 -9.41 -13.65 12.99
C ALA A 207 -8.84 -14.55 14.10
N LYS A 208 -7.60 -14.28 14.54
CA LYS A 208 -6.94 -15.02 15.61
C LYS A 208 -7.67 -14.86 16.96
N GLU A 209 -8.21 -13.67 17.26
CA GLU A 209 -9.03 -13.46 18.46
C GLU A 209 -10.30 -14.31 18.47
N LEU A 210 -10.80 -14.70 17.28
CA LEU A 210 -11.94 -15.60 17.11
C LEU A 210 -11.54 -17.09 17.03
N GLY A 211 -10.27 -17.42 17.27
CA GLY A 211 -9.73 -18.78 17.19
C GLY A 211 -9.39 -19.25 15.77
N VAL A 212 -9.42 -18.36 14.77
CA VAL A 212 -9.11 -18.69 13.37
C VAL A 212 -7.66 -18.30 13.07
N ASN A 213 -6.82 -19.31 12.83
CA ASN A 213 -5.41 -19.09 12.48
C ASN A 213 -5.26 -19.10 10.95
N ILE A 214 -4.94 -17.94 10.38
CA ILE A 214 -4.68 -17.78 8.94
C ILE A 214 -3.17 -17.78 8.72
N SER A 215 -2.67 -18.78 7.98
CA SER A 215 -1.27 -18.82 7.55
C SER A 215 -1.06 -18.06 6.25
N TRP A 216 0.19 -17.67 5.98
CA TRP A 216 0.55 -16.99 4.73
C TRP A 216 0.19 -17.83 3.49
N LEU A 217 0.54 -19.12 3.51
CA LEU A 217 0.22 -20.04 2.41
C LEU A 217 -1.29 -20.29 2.31
N GLY A 218 -1.99 -20.37 3.45
CA GLY A 218 -3.44 -20.50 3.48
C GLY A 218 -4.16 -19.32 2.81
N TRP A 219 -3.71 -18.10 3.10
CA TRP A 219 -4.20 -16.89 2.42
C TRP A 219 -3.96 -16.97 0.91
N LEU A 220 -2.73 -17.27 0.49
CA LEU A 220 -2.37 -17.34 -0.92
C LEU A 220 -3.22 -18.38 -1.66
N MET A 221 -3.38 -19.58 -1.10
CA MET A 221 -4.19 -20.64 -1.72
C MET A 221 -5.66 -20.23 -1.88
N ALA A 222 -6.22 -19.46 -0.94
CA ALA A 222 -7.56 -18.92 -1.06
C ALA A 222 -7.66 -17.80 -2.10
N ALA A 223 -6.62 -16.96 -2.22
CA ALA A 223 -6.63 -15.77 -3.05
C ALA A 223 -6.12 -15.99 -4.49
N ILE A 224 -5.35 -17.06 -4.77
CA ILE A 224 -4.62 -17.21 -6.04
C ILE A 224 -5.53 -17.31 -7.25
N VAL A 225 -6.61 -18.09 -7.18
CA VAL A 225 -7.55 -18.26 -8.30
C VAL A 225 -8.27 -16.94 -8.64
N PRO A 226 -8.99 -16.29 -7.70
CA PRO A 226 -9.63 -15.02 -8.01
C PRO A 226 -8.61 -13.92 -8.33
N GLY A 227 -7.45 -13.93 -7.69
CA GLY A 227 -6.37 -12.97 -7.93
C GLY A 227 -5.82 -13.04 -9.35
N LEU A 228 -5.49 -14.24 -9.85
CA LEU A 228 -5.02 -14.44 -11.22
C LEU A 228 -6.08 -14.05 -12.26
N ILE A 229 -7.34 -14.38 -12.01
CA ILE A 229 -8.45 -13.95 -12.87
C ILE A 229 -8.50 -12.42 -12.94
N CYS A 230 -8.45 -11.74 -11.79
CA CYS A 230 -8.46 -10.29 -11.74
C CYS A 230 -7.23 -9.67 -12.42
N LEU A 231 -6.03 -10.23 -12.24
CA LEU A 231 -4.80 -9.75 -12.86
C LEU A 231 -4.88 -9.76 -14.39
N ILE A 232 -5.58 -10.73 -14.97
CA ILE A 232 -5.78 -10.84 -16.43
C ILE A 232 -6.97 -9.96 -16.87
N VAL A 233 -8.10 -10.05 -16.18
CA VAL A 233 -9.36 -9.48 -16.68
C VAL A 233 -9.43 -7.97 -16.44
N VAL A 234 -8.97 -7.47 -15.29
CA VAL A 234 -9.15 -6.06 -14.93
C VAL A 234 -8.40 -5.11 -15.87
N PRO A 235 -7.13 -5.35 -16.23
CA PRO A 235 -6.45 -4.49 -17.22
C PRO A 235 -7.14 -4.49 -18.59
N LEU A 236 -7.73 -5.61 -19.00
CA LEU A 236 -8.51 -5.72 -20.24
C LEU A 236 -9.82 -4.91 -20.17
N ILE A 237 -10.53 -4.98 -19.04
CA ILE A 237 -11.73 -4.18 -18.79
C ILE A 237 -11.38 -2.68 -18.84
N ILE A 238 -10.33 -2.26 -18.14
CA ILE A 238 -9.87 -0.86 -18.15
C ILE A 238 -9.48 -0.45 -19.56
N TYR A 239 -8.81 -1.32 -20.32
CA TYR A 239 -8.44 -1.03 -21.71
C TYR A 239 -9.66 -0.84 -22.62
N LYS A 240 -10.78 -1.52 -22.35
CA LYS A 240 -12.03 -1.35 -23.10
C LYS A 240 -12.81 -0.11 -22.67
N LEU A 241 -12.92 0.15 -21.36
CA LEU A 241 -13.70 1.25 -20.80
C LEU A 241 -12.99 2.60 -20.87
N TYR A 242 -11.67 2.59 -20.73
CA TYR A 242 -10.84 3.79 -20.66
C TYR A 242 -9.59 3.65 -21.54
N PRO A 243 -9.77 3.38 -22.85
CA PRO A 243 -8.67 3.08 -23.76
C PRO A 243 -7.66 4.23 -23.82
N PRO A 244 -6.35 3.93 -23.93
CA PRO A 244 -5.35 4.94 -24.26
C PRO A 244 -5.51 5.38 -25.73
N GLU A 245 -5.21 6.64 -26.03
CA GLU A 245 -5.21 7.14 -27.42
C GLU A 245 -4.07 6.52 -28.23
N VAL A 246 -2.91 6.34 -27.59
CA VAL A 246 -1.75 5.64 -28.17
C VAL A 246 -1.80 4.18 -27.70
N LYS A 247 -1.94 3.24 -28.64
CA LYS A 247 -2.04 1.80 -28.36
C LYS A 247 -0.78 1.02 -28.70
N GLU A 248 0.05 1.57 -29.58
CA GLU A 248 1.31 0.99 -30.01
C GLU A 248 2.46 1.80 -29.44
N THR A 249 3.42 1.09 -28.85
CA THR A 249 4.55 1.66 -28.13
C THR A 249 5.84 0.98 -28.61
N PRO A 250 6.16 1.03 -29.93
CA PRO A 250 7.27 0.27 -30.50
C PRO A 250 8.62 0.66 -29.89
N ASN A 251 8.76 1.94 -29.51
CA ASN A 251 9.99 2.50 -28.95
C ASN A 251 10.19 2.16 -27.45
N ALA A 252 9.20 1.57 -26.77
CA ALA A 252 9.32 1.29 -25.34
C ALA A 252 10.39 0.24 -25.04
N LYS A 253 10.60 -0.71 -25.95
CA LYS A 253 11.67 -1.70 -25.82
C LYS A 253 13.04 -1.03 -25.90
N ASP A 254 13.26 -0.20 -26.92
CA ASP A 254 14.55 0.46 -27.14
C ASP A 254 14.85 1.46 -26.02
N TRP A 255 13.83 2.16 -25.52
CA TRP A 255 13.93 2.98 -24.31
C TRP A 255 14.38 2.13 -23.11
N ALA A 256 13.70 1.01 -22.83
CA ALA A 256 14.07 0.15 -21.71
C ALA A 256 15.48 -0.45 -21.86
N ASP A 257 15.89 -0.81 -23.09
CA ASP A 257 17.24 -1.29 -23.37
C ASP A 257 18.29 -0.20 -23.11
N LYS A 258 18.01 1.05 -23.47
CA LYS A 258 18.87 2.20 -23.18
C LYS A 258 19.00 2.45 -21.68
N GLU A 259 17.88 2.53 -20.96
CA GLU A 259 17.87 2.72 -19.50
C GLU A 259 18.61 1.59 -18.78
N LEU A 260 18.41 0.32 -19.20
CA LEU A 260 19.15 -0.82 -18.65
C LEU A 260 20.65 -0.75 -18.91
N ALA A 261 21.05 -0.24 -20.09
CA ALA A 261 22.45 -0.03 -20.42
C ALA A 261 23.07 1.09 -19.57
N GLU A 262 22.35 2.19 -19.35
CA GLU A 262 22.76 3.29 -18.48
C GLU A 262 22.86 2.86 -17.01
N MET A 263 21.97 1.98 -16.54
CA MET A 263 22.06 1.35 -15.21
C MET A 263 23.26 0.40 -15.07
N GLY A 264 23.89 -0.02 -16.17
CA GLY A 264 25.03 -0.93 -16.16
C GLY A 264 24.71 -2.35 -15.68
N LYS A 265 25.76 -3.11 -15.32
CA LYS A 265 25.64 -4.48 -14.81
C LYS A 265 24.95 -4.51 -13.45
N VAL A 266 24.31 -5.63 -13.11
CA VAL A 266 23.69 -5.85 -11.79
C VAL A 266 24.72 -5.62 -10.70
N SER A 267 24.49 -4.59 -9.88
CA SER A 267 25.41 -4.18 -8.82
C SER A 267 25.37 -5.16 -7.63
N LEU A 268 26.40 -5.11 -6.78
CA LEU A 268 26.44 -5.92 -5.56
C LEU A 268 25.23 -5.66 -4.64
N PRO A 269 24.82 -4.39 -4.37
CA PRO A 269 23.62 -4.11 -3.59
C PRO A 269 22.36 -4.78 -4.14
N GLU A 270 22.16 -4.77 -5.46
CA GLU A 270 21.01 -5.45 -6.10
C GLU A 270 21.05 -6.96 -5.91
N LYS A 271 22.23 -7.58 -6.04
CA LYS A 271 22.41 -9.02 -5.82
C LYS A 271 22.08 -9.39 -4.37
N LEU A 272 22.61 -8.63 -3.41
CA LEU A 272 22.35 -8.87 -1.99
C LEU A 272 20.86 -8.72 -1.68
N MET A 273 20.21 -7.69 -2.21
CA MET A 273 18.78 -7.47 -2.04
C MET A 273 17.95 -8.63 -2.62
N ALA A 274 18.28 -9.11 -3.83
CA ALA A 274 17.63 -10.26 -4.43
C ALA A 274 17.81 -11.54 -3.59
N THR A 275 19.02 -11.78 -3.08
CA THR A 275 19.30 -12.94 -2.20
C THR A 275 18.52 -12.85 -0.90
N VAL A 276 18.52 -11.69 -0.21
CA VAL A 276 17.76 -11.48 1.02
C VAL A 276 16.27 -11.69 0.79
N PHE A 277 15.74 -11.19 -0.33
CA PHE A 277 14.34 -11.39 -0.71
C PHE A 277 14.00 -12.86 -0.92
N ILE A 278 14.81 -13.61 -1.67
CA ILE A 278 14.58 -15.04 -1.92
C ILE A 278 14.65 -15.82 -0.60
N LEU A 279 15.63 -15.54 0.25
CA LEU A 279 15.75 -16.17 1.58
C LEU A 279 14.54 -15.86 2.46
N ALA A 280 14.07 -14.61 2.48
CA ALA A 280 12.90 -14.19 3.26
C ALA A 280 11.58 -14.82 2.76
N LEU A 281 11.51 -15.28 1.51
CA LEU A 281 10.36 -16.01 0.99
C LEU A 281 10.40 -17.52 1.32
N ILE A 282 11.60 -18.07 1.52
CA ILE A 282 11.80 -19.50 1.82
C ILE A 282 11.65 -19.78 3.31
N LEU A 283 12.09 -18.85 4.16
CA LEU A 283 12.02 -18.93 5.62
C LEU A 283 10.65 -18.50 6.16
#